data_AF-A0A1Z8JP36-F1
#
_entry.id   AF-A0A1Z8JP36-F1
#
_cell.length_a   1.000
_cell.length_b   1.000
_cell.length_c   1.000
_cell.angle_alpha   90.00
_cell.angle_beta   90.00
_cell.angle_gamma   90.00
#
_symmetry.space_group_name_H-M   'P 1'
#
loop_
_entity.id
_entity.type
_entity.pdbx_description
1 polymer ?
#
loop_
_entity_poly.entity_id
_entity_poly.type
_entity_poly.pdbx_seq_one_letter_code
_entity_poly.pdbx_strand_id
1 'polypeptide(L)'
;MSAPAKYFKVTQLKLYKDTLETLGLRRRHQTVYHKITPQQAGQIARVKELVKVELSPVYKDKAQMRAERKPLPGFVVVKRRA
;
A
#
# COMPACT_ATOMS: atom_id res chain seq x y z
N MET A 1 -2.90 -25.10 -4.43
CA MET A 1 -1.70 -24.48 -5.05
C MET A 1 -1.76 -22.97 -4.83
N SER A 2 -0.91 -22.42 -3.97
CA SER A 2 -0.89 -20.98 -3.66
C SER A 2 -0.28 -20.22 -4.84
N ALA A 3 -0.98 -19.22 -5.37
CA ALA A 3 -0.46 -18.38 -6.45
C ALA A 3 0.86 -17.71 -5.99
N PRO A 4 1.90 -17.67 -6.84
CA PRO A 4 3.16 -17.02 -6.47
C PRO A 4 2.92 -15.54 -6.18
N ALA A 5 3.51 -15.03 -5.10
CA ALA A 5 3.44 -13.61 -4.77
C ALA A 5 4.01 -12.79 -5.95
N LYS A 6 3.31 -11.72 -6.35
CA LYS A 6 3.66 -10.90 -7.52
C LYS A 6 4.07 -9.48 -7.15
N TYR A 7 3.75 -9.03 -5.94
CA TYR A 7 3.90 -7.64 -5.53
C TYR A 7 4.56 -7.50 -4.15
N PHE A 8 5.39 -6.47 -4.01
CA PHE A 8 5.79 -5.91 -2.73
C PHE A 8 4.73 -4.90 -2.28
N LYS A 9 4.18 -5.11 -1.09
CA LYS A 9 3.37 -4.13 -0.36
C LYS A 9 4.28 -3.38 0.59
N VAL A 10 4.60 -2.13 0.26
CA VAL A 10 5.55 -1.30 1.01
C VAL A 10 4.79 -0.23 1.79
N THR A 11 5.08 -0.09 3.09
CA THR A 11 4.47 0.91 3.97
C THR A 11 5.51 1.77 4.65
N GLN A 12 5.37 3.09 4.58
CA GLN A 12 6.31 4.04 5.19
C GLN A 12 6.13 4.17 6.71
N LEU A 13 7.20 4.01 7.49
CA LEU A 13 7.21 4.15 8.94
C LEU A 13 7.86 5.46 9.42
N LYS A 14 8.91 5.92 8.73
CA LYS A 14 9.74 7.10 9.10
C LYS A 14 9.85 8.12 7.94
N LEU A 15 10.25 9.36 8.24
CA LEU A 15 10.35 10.46 7.27
C LEU A 15 11.79 10.57 6.71
N TYR A 16 11.96 10.37 5.40
CA TYR A 16 13.20 10.59 4.63
C TYR A 16 12.80 10.93 3.20
N LYS A 17 13.41 11.93 2.56
CA LYS A 17 12.79 12.54 1.37
C LYS A 17 13.17 11.85 0.05
N ASP A 18 14.46 11.79 -0.28
CA ASP A 18 14.84 11.59 -1.68
C ASP A 18 14.53 10.19 -2.24
N THR A 19 14.81 9.13 -1.48
CA THR A 19 14.60 7.73 -1.94
C THR A 19 13.20 7.19 -1.67
N LEU A 20 12.43 7.80 -0.77
CA LEU A 20 11.03 7.42 -0.55
C LEU A 20 10.12 8.03 -1.61
N GLU A 21 10.44 9.22 -2.09
CA GLU A 21 9.69 9.87 -3.18
C GLU A 21 9.74 9.07 -4.48
N THR A 22 10.89 8.48 -4.83
CA THR A 22 11.03 7.62 -6.02
C THR A 22 10.18 6.35 -5.94
N LEU A 23 9.99 5.80 -4.72
CA LEU A 23 9.10 4.67 -4.46
C LEU A 23 7.61 5.08 -4.39
N GLY A 24 7.29 6.37 -4.55
CA GLY A 24 5.94 6.91 -4.48
C GLY A 24 5.39 7.10 -3.06
N LEU A 25 6.26 7.01 -2.04
CA LEU A 25 5.92 7.19 -0.64
C LEU A 25 6.17 8.65 -0.23
N ARG A 26 5.09 9.41 -0.05
CA ARG A 26 5.15 10.86 0.26
C ARG A 26 4.72 11.18 1.70
N ARG A 27 4.04 10.25 2.37
CA ARG A 27 3.47 10.46 3.72
C ARG A 27 3.62 9.20 4.56
N ARG A 28 3.82 9.36 5.87
CA ARG A 28 3.88 8.24 6.82
C ARG A 28 2.60 7.40 6.75
N HIS A 29 2.73 6.10 6.99
CA HIS A 29 1.68 5.08 6.89
C HIS A 29 1.03 4.94 5.51
N GLN A 30 1.58 5.57 4.47
CA GLN A 30 1.17 5.33 3.10
C GLN A 30 1.62 3.93 2.67
N THR A 31 0.70 3.17 2.06
CA THR A 31 0.98 1.87 1.44
C THR A 31 0.99 2.00 -0.08
N VAL A 32 2.00 1.44 -0.74
CA VAL A 32 2.13 1.36 -2.20
C VAL A 32 2.47 -0.07 -2.59
N TYR A 33 1.92 -0.52 -3.72
CA TYR A 33 2.18 -1.83 -4.31
C TYR A 33 3.14 -1.70 -5.49
N HIS A 34 4.25 -2.43 -5.44
CA HIS A 34 5.24 -2.51 -6.51
C HIS A 34 5.32 -3.93 -7.05
N LYS A 35 5.51 -4.10 -8.35
CA LYS A 35 5.77 -5.43 -8.94
C LYS A 35 7.12 -5.94 -8.43
N ILE A 36 7.22 -7.26 -8.22
CA ILE A 36 8.50 -7.88 -7.84
C ILE A 36 9.47 -7.81 -9.02
N THR A 37 10.46 -6.93 -8.91
CA THR A 37 11.60 -6.83 -9.83
C THR A 37 12.89 -6.56 -9.03
N PRO A 38 14.08 -6.96 -9.54
CA PRO A 38 15.35 -6.73 -8.84
C PRO A 38 15.63 -5.24 -8.57
N GLN A 39 15.27 -4.37 -9.52
CA GLN A 39 15.41 -2.91 -9.36
C GLN A 39 14.61 -2.38 -8.17
N GLN A 40 13.35 -2.80 -8.04
CA GLN A 40 12.50 -2.40 -6.91
C GLN A 40 13.02 -2.97 -5.59
N ALA A 41 13.49 -4.21 -5.59
CA ALA A 41 14.11 -4.82 -4.41
C ALA A 41 15.35 -4.03 -3.94
N GLY A 42 16.22 -3.60 -4.86
CA GLY A 42 17.39 -2.77 -4.54
C GLY A 42 17.02 -1.40 -3.95
N GLN A 43 15.99 -0.73 -4.50
CA GLN A 43 15.49 0.54 -3.95
C GLN A 43 14.92 0.36 -2.54
N ILE A 44 14.10 -0.69 -2.34
CA ILE A 44 13.52 -1.02 -1.03
C ILE A 44 14.61 -1.36 -0.01
N ALA A 45 15.63 -2.13 -0.41
CA ALA A 45 16.74 -2.51 0.48
C ALA A 45 17.52 -1.30 1.00
N ARG A 46 17.67 -0.24 0.19
CA ARG A 46 18.31 1.02 0.59
C ARG A 46 17.54 1.74 1.71
N VAL A 47 16.21 1.59 1.78
CA VAL A 47 15.35 2.26 2.76
C VAL A 47 14.72 1.30 3.78
N LYS A 48 15.29 0.10 3.96
CA LYS A 48 14.72 -1.00 4.78
C LYS A 48 14.39 -0.62 6.22
N GLU A 49 15.09 0.35 6.79
CA GLU A 49 14.88 0.82 8.17
C GLU A 49 13.69 1.78 8.30
N LEU A 50 13.21 2.31 7.16
CA LEU A 50 12.17 3.31 7.06
C LEU A 50 10.84 2.73 6.61
N VAL A 51 10.83 1.51 6.07
CA VAL A 51 9.66 0.88 5.45
C VAL A 51 9.40 -0.50 6.02
N LYS A 52 8.12 -0.87 6.08
CA LYS A 52 7.67 -2.25 6.27
C LYS A 52 7.31 -2.84 4.91
N VAL A 53 7.79 -4.05 4.63
CA VAL A 53 7.55 -4.74 3.36
C VAL A 53 6.82 -6.05 3.64
N GLU A 54 5.74 -6.30 2.89
CA GLU A 54 4.97 -7.54 2.91
C GLU A 54 4.84 -8.08 1.47
N LEU A 55 4.82 -9.39 1.30
CA LEU A 55 4.56 -9.99 -0.01
C LEU A 55 3.05 -10.10 -0.24
N SER A 56 2.59 -9.74 -1.44
CA SER A 56 1.19 -9.82 -1.80
C SER A 56 0.99 -10.50 -3.16
N PRO A 57 0.02 -11.44 -3.26
CA PRO A 57 -0.32 -12.07 -4.54
C PRO A 57 -1.10 -11.13 -5.46
N VAL A 58 -1.77 -10.11 -4.91
CA VAL A 58 -2.72 -9.26 -5.65
C VAL A 58 -2.34 -7.78 -5.51
N TYR A 59 -2.43 -7.05 -6.62
CA TYR A 59 -2.31 -5.60 -6.64
C TYR A 59 -3.60 -4.94 -6.16
N LYS A 60 -3.50 -3.92 -5.32
CA LYS A 60 -4.64 -3.10 -4.90
C LYS A 60 -4.43 -1.65 -5.29
N ASP A 61 -5.43 -1.07 -5.95
CA ASP A 61 -5.43 0.36 -6.23
C ASP A 61 -5.85 1.19 -4.99
N LYS A 62 -5.62 2.51 -5.05
CA LYS A 62 -5.99 3.47 -4.00
C LYS A 62 -7.46 3.40 -3.62
N ALA A 63 -8.36 3.19 -4.57
CA ALA A 63 -9.80 3.07 -4.28
C ALA A 63 -10.11 1.81 -3.46
N GLN A 64 -9.53 0.66 -3.83
CA GLN A 64 -9.69 -0.61 -3.12
C GLN A 64 -9.11 -0.54 -1.71
N MET A 65 -7.90 0.01 -1.56
CA MET A 65 -7.29 0.23 -0.25
C MET A 65 -8.13 1.15 0.66
N ARG A 66 -8.82 2.15 0.09
CA ARG A 66 -9.74 3.00 0.86
C ARG A 66 -11.01 2.25 1.26
N ALA A 67 -11.57 1.45 0.35
CA ALA A 67 -12.76 0.65 0.63
C ALA A 67 -12.49 -0.38 1.75
N GLU A 68 -11.33 -1.04 1.73
CA GLU A 68 -10.95 -2.00 2.77
C GLU A 68 -10.76 -1.37 4.16
N ARG A 69 -10.35 -0.09 4.21
CA ARG A 69 -10.25 0.66 5.46
C ARG A 69 -11.60 1.21 5.93
N LYS A 70 -12.62 1.21 5.07
CA LYS A 70 -13.92 1.81 5.37
C LYS A 70 -14.71 0.84 6.26
N PRO A 71 -15.10 1.24 7.48
CA PRO A 71 -15.96 0.42 8.30
C PRO A 71 -17.38 0.34 7.70
N LEU A 72 -18.12 -0.70 8.09
CA LEU A 72 -19.53 -0.83 7.78
C LEU A 72 -20.32 0.33 8.40
N PRO A 73 -21.21 1.00 7.64
CA PRO A 73 -22.06 2.04 8.20
C PRO A 73 -23.02 1.43 9.22
N GLY A 74 -23.10 2.03 10.41
CA GLY A 74 -23.99 1.58 11.49
C GLY A 74 -25.46 1.98 11.32
N PHE A 75 -25.86 2.45 10.15
CA PHE A 75 -27.23 2.87 9.85
C PHE A 75 -27.59 2.54 8.40
N VAL A 76 -28.89 2.38 8.16
CA VAL A 76 -29.45 2.19 6.82
C VAL A 76 -30.42 3.33 6.54
N VAL A 77 -30.28 3.97 5.38
CA VAL A 77 -31.19 5.06 4.96
C VAL A 77 -32.45 4.44 4.37
N VAL A 78 -33.57 4.53 5.07
CA VAL A 78 -34.85 3.90 4.67
C VAL A 78 -35.58 4.68 3.57
N LYS A 79 -35.59 6.02 3.65
CA LYS A 79 -36.19 6.88 2.61
C LYS A 79 -35.49 8.24 2.63
N ARG A 80 -35.07 8.73 1.46
CA ARG A 80 -34.67 10.14 1.30
C ARG A 80 -35.91 10.94 0.94
N ARG A 81 -36.12 12.07 1.61
CA ARG A 81 -37.16 13.03 1.22
C ARG A 81 -36.66 13.75 -0.04
N ALA A 82 -37.50 13.83 -1.06
CA ALA A 82 -37.26 14.61 -2.27
C ALA A 82 -37.38 16.10 -1.97
#